data_AF-A0A2S2NWC6-F1
#
_entry.id   AF-A0A2S2NWC6-F1
#
_cell.length_a   1.000
_cell.length_b   1.000
_cell.length_c   1.000
_cell.angle_alpha   90.00
_cell.angle_beta   90.00
_cell.angle_gamma   90.00
#
_symmetry.space_group_name_H-M   'P 1'
#
loop_
_entity.id
_entity.type
_entity.pdbx_description
1 polymer ?
#
loop_
_entity_poly.entity_id
_entity_poly.type
_entity_poly.pdbx_seq_one_letter_code
_entity_poly.pdbx_strand_id
1 'polypeptide(L)'
;MIFVNDRKNNIIGFSCSTNLELLAKSEIWFIDGTFKSAPKLYYQMFTIHTIKNEQYIPLLFILLPNKRQESYSIAFEHIKKYFLDLNVTLNVKRILVDFEIAIHSAITAVWPTIEIKGCRFHLGQSWWRKIQELGLSAEYKDQSSELSQFLKHVFGLPFLDPNEVENAFVFDLMSCDVSNNSVVLKFATYLMDNYVMNYALFPPRVWAESSNLMLRTTNSCEAFHSKFNSMFYSSHPNIFQFIEVIKNLQCDVYIKIRSSGQLSKTTREKNLFLSQKLNAYKNG
;
A
#
# COMPACT_ATOMS: atom_id res chain seq x y z
N MET A 1 9.33 -14.87 -18.41
CA MET A 1 8.07 -15.15 -17.69
C MET A 1 8.35 -15.56 -16.25
N ILE A 2 9.22 -16.54 -15.99
CA ILE A 2 9.73 -16.83 -14.64
C ILE A 2 11.13 -16.22 -14.53
N PHE A 3 11.40 -15.50 -13.45
CA PHE A 3 12.75 -14.97 -13.14
C PHE A 3 13.37 -15.63 -11.91
N VAL A 4 12.56 -16.26 -11.06
CA VAL A 4 13.01 -17.07 -9.92
C VAL A 4 12.13 -18.29 -9.72
N ASN A 5 12.75 -19.43 -9.42
CA ASN A 5 12.10 -20.70 -9.05
C ASN A 5 12.88 -21.35 -7.89
N ASP A 6 12.58 -20.91 -6.67
CA ASP A 6 13.20 -21.40 -5.45
C ASP A 6 12.35 -22.51 -4.83
N ARG A 7 12.71 -23.75 -5.15
CA ARG A 7 12.01 -24.94 -4.64
C ARG A 7 12.18 -25.14 -3.15
N LYS A 8 13.32 -24.71 -2.57
CA LYS A 8 13.62 -24.92 -1.15
C LYS A 8 12.68 -24.09 -0.28
N ASN A 9 12.46 -22.84 -0.67
CA ASN A 9 11.62 -21.91 0.07
C ASN A 9 10.18 -21.83 -0.48
N ASN A 10 9.85 -22.61 -1.51
CA ASN A 10 8.55 -22.59 -2.20
C ASN A 10 8.17 -21.18 -2.67
N ILE A 11 9.10 -20.53 -3.39
CA ILE A 11 8.92 -19.19 -3.96
C ILE A 11 9.08 -19.24 -5.48
N ILE A 12 8.11 -18.71 -6.21
CA ILE A 12 8.19 -18.55 -7.67
C ILE A 12 7.86 -17.11 -8.03
N GLY A 13 8.73 -16.48 -8.81
CA GLY A 13 8.56 -15.10 -9.27
C GLY A 13 8.43 -15.01 -10.78
N PHE A 14 7.44 -14.23 -11.21
CA PHE A 14 7.08 -14.03 -12.59
C PHE A 14 7.28 -12.57 -13.01
N SER A 15 7.95 -12.39 -14.16
CA SER A 15 8.11 -11.10 -14.85
C SER A 15 8.63 -11.30 -16.29
N CYS A 16 8.82 -10.21 -17.02
CA CYS A 16 9.44 -10.17 -18.33
C CYS A 16 10.46 -9.02 -18.41
N SER A 17 11.33 -9.04 -19.43
CA SER A 17 12.41 -8.05 -19.57
C SER A 17 11.89 -6.60 -19.58
N THR A 18 10.83 -6.31 -20.34
CA THR A 18 10.22 -4.98 -20.39
C THR A 18 9.74 -4.48 -19.02
N ASN A 19 9.17 -5.38 -18.20
CA ASN A 19 8.70 -5.01 -16.86
C ASN A 19 9.87 -4.77 -15.91
N LEU A 20 10.90 -5.62 -15.97
CA LEU A 20 12.10 -5.53 -15.13
C LEU A 20 12.92 -4.28 -15.46
N GLU A 21 13.05 -3.93 -16.73
CA GLU A 21 13.68 -2.67 -17.17
C GLU A 21 12.94 -1.45 -16.60
N LEU A 22 11.61 -1.47 -16.62
CA LEU A 22 10.81 -0.40 -16.03
C LEU A 22 10.94 -0.38 -14.50
N LEU A 23 10.97 -1.54 -13.86
CA LEU A 23 11.15 -1.66 -12.41
C LEU A 23 12.49 -1.04 -11.99
N ALA A 24 13.58 -1.38 -12.68
CA ALA A 24 14.92 -0.89 -12.39
C ALA A 24 15.02 0.64 -12.46
N LYS A 25 14.30 1.27 -13.40
CA LYS A 25 14.27 2.73 -13.59
C LYS A 25 13.33 3.44 -12.60
N SER A 26 12.40 2.71 -11.98
CA SER A 26 11.35 3.29 -11.13
C SER A 26 11.88 3.69 -9.76
N GLU A 27 11.60 4.93 -9.36
CA GLU A 27 11.98 5.46 -8.04
C GLU A 27 11.05 5.00 -6.91
N ILE A 28 9.81 4.67 -7.25
CA ILE A 28 8.78 4.32 -6.28
C ILE A 28 8.20 2.96 -6.66
N TRP A 29 8.25 2.02 -5.72
CA TRP A 29 7.58 0.74 -5.86
C TRP A 29 6.36 0.68 -4.95
N PHE A 30 5.30 0.06 -5.44
CA PHE A 30 4.11 -0.25 -4.67
C PHE A 30 3.99 -1.74 -4.55
N ILE A 31 3.80 -2.20 -3.32
CA ILE A 31 3.83 -3.59 -2.97
C ILE A 31 2.50 -3.94 -2.32
N ASP A 32 1.88 -5.00 -2.81
CA ASP A 32 0.61 -5.49 -2.27
C ASP A 32 0.56 -7.03 -2.33
N GLY A 33 -0.14 -7.62 -1.38
CA GLY A 33 -0.39 -9.06 -1.25
C GLY A 33 -1.86 -9.39 -1.43
N THR A 34 -2.18 -10.33 -2.32
CA THR A 34 -3.54 -10.88 -2.47
C THR A 34 -3.57 -12.38 -2.19
N PHE A 35 -4.60 -12.80 -1.46
CA PHE A 35 -4.83 -14.20 -1.08
C PHE A 35 -5.73 -14.93 -2.07
N LYS A 36 -6.77 -14.25 -2.57
CA LYS A 36 -7.83 -14.87 -3.38
C LYS A 36 -7.31 -15.45 -4.69
N SER A 37 -6.38 -14.75 -5.33
CA SER A 37 -5.76 -15.18 -6.59
C SER A 37 -4.49 -16.02 -6.40
N ALA A 38 -4.06 -16.27 -5.17
CA ALA A 38 -2.89 -17.10 -4.90
C ALA A 38 -3.21 -18.56 -5.26
N PRO A 39 -2.40 -19.24 -6.10
CA PRO A 39 -2.65 -20.63 -6.45
C PRO A 39 -2.62 -21.54 -5.21
N LYS A 40 -3.36 -22.65 -5.24
CA LYS A 40 -3.62 -23.53 -4.06
C LYS A 40 -2.42 -23.93 -3.21
N LEU A 41 -1.23 -24.00 -3.79
CA LEU A 41 0.01 -24.42 -3.10
C LEU A 41 0.78 -23.26 -2.46
N TYR A 42 0.25 -22.05 -2.53
CA TYR A 42 0.87 -20.83 -2.02
C TYR A 42 -0.12 -20.09 -1.13
N TYR A 43 0.42 -19.47 -0.09
CA TYR A 43 -0.41 -18.76 0.89
C TYR A 43 -0.88 -17.41 0.33
N GLN A 44 -0.02 -16.72 -0.41
CA GLN A 44 -0.33 -15.42 -1.00
C GLN A 44 0.40 -15.23 -2.33
N MET A 45 -0.16 -14.37 -3.17
CA MET A 45 0.56 -13.75 -4.27
C MET A 45 0.91 -12.33 -3.87
N PHE A 46 2.19 -12.03 -3.93
CA PHE A 46 2.77 -10.73 -3.73
C PHE A 46 3.03 -10.05 -5.08
N THR A 47 2.81 -8.75 -5.17
CA THR A 47 2.93 -8.01 -6.44
C THR A 47 3.69 -6.72 -6.26
N ILE A 48 4.53 -6.39 -7.23
CA ILE A 48 5.28 -5.13 -7.27
C ILE A 48 4.86 -4.34 -8.49
N HIS A 49 4.49 -3.09 -8.24
CA HIS A 49 4.00 -2.16 -9.22
C HIS A 49 4.81 -0.88 -9.23
N THR A 50 4.66 -0.10 -10.30
CA THR A 50 5.12 1.30 -10.38
C THR A 50 4.01 2.17 -10.98
N ILE A 51 4.21 3.48 -10.95
CA ILE A 51 3.41 4.42 -11.74
C ILE A 51 4.23 4.87 -12.95
N LYS A 52 3.66 4.71 -14.15
CA LYS A 52 4.19 5.27 -15.39
C LYS A 52 3.06 5.94 -16.16
N ASN A 53 3.29 7.16 -16.65
CA ASN A 53 2.28 7.95 -17.37
C ASN A 53 0.94 8.01 -16.59
N GLU A 54 1.05 8.21 -15.27
CA GLU A 54 -0.10 8.28 -14.35
C GLU A 54 -0.93 6.98 -14.25
N GLN A 55 -0.43 5.86 -14.78
CA GLN A 55 -1.05 4.55 -14.69
C GLN A 55 -0.30 3.66 -13.71
N TYR A 56 -1.05 2.87 -12.94
CA TYR A 56 -0.52 1.84 -12.06
C TYR A 56 -0.24 0.56 -12.86
N ILE A 57 1.01 0.14 -12.88
CA ILE A 57 1.49 -0.93 -13.75
C ILE A 57 2.08 -2.07 -12.89
N PRO A 58 1.51 -3.28 -12.94
CA PRO A 58 2.10 -4.46 -12.30
C PRO A 58 3.33 -4.92 -13.10
N LEU A 59 4.43 -5.14 -12.39
CA LEU A 59 5.70 -5.51 -12.99
C LEU A 59 6.20 -6.88 -12.56
N LEU A 60 5.95 -7.27 -11.30
CA LEU A 60 6.35 -8.56 -10.74
C LEU A 60 5.20 -9.20 -9.98
N PHE A 61 5.15 -10.53 -10.05
CA PHE A 61 4.24 -11.37 -9.31
C PHE A 61 5.06 -12.47 -8.63
N ILE A 62 4.97 -12.61 -7.31
CA ILE A 62 5.75 -13.57 -6.55
C ILE A 62 4.80 -14.38 -5.69
N LEU A 63 4.85 -15.70 -5.83
CA LEU A 63 4.09 -16.61 -5.00
C LEU A 63 4.90 -16.94 -3.76
N LEU A 64 4.29 -16.78 -2.58
CA LEU A 64 4.96 -16.95 -1.28
C LEU A 64 4.28 -18.04 -0.44
N PRO A 65 5.06 -18.78 0.37
CA PRO A 65 4.54 -19.87 1.19
C PRO A 65 3.82 -19.41 2.46
N ASN A 66 4.06 -18.17 2.92
CA ASN A 66 3.50 -17.59 4.15
C ASN A 66 3.77 -16.06 4.20
N LYS A 67 3.37 -15.41 5.29
CA LYS A 67 3.57 -13.98 5.59
C LYS A 67 4.70 -13.72 6.60
N ARG A 68 5.73 -14.57 6.64
CA ARG A 68 6.86 -14.39 7.57
C ARG A 68 7.90 -13.44 6.97
N GLN A 69 8.57 -12.68 7.82
CA GLN A 69 9.66 -11.78 7.44
C GLN A 69 10.73 -12.51 6.61
N GLU A 70 11.08 -13.74 7.00
CA GLU A 70 12.06 -14.56 6.27
C GLU A 70 11.64 -14.80 4.81
N SER A 71 10.40 -15.21 4.56
CA SER A 71 9.88 -15.44 3.20
C SER A 71 9.90 -14.17 2.35
N TYR A 72 9.53 -13.02 2.93
CA TYR A 72 9.64 -11.73 2.24
C TYR A 72 11.09 -11.35 1.95
N SER A 73 11.99 -11.55 2.92
CA SER A 73 13.42 -11.23 2.77
C SER A 73 14.04 -12.06 1.64
N ILE A 74 13.76 -13.36 1.60
CA ILE A 74 14.22 -14.26 0.52
C ILE A 74 13.67 -13.79 -0.83
N ALA A 75 12.39 -13.44 -0.91
CA ALA A 75 11.80 -12.93 -2.15
C ALA A 75 12.45 -11.63 -2.64
N PHE A 76 12.73 -10.69 -1.73
CA PHE A 76 13.42 -9.44 -2.04
C PHE A 76 14.87 -9.65 -2.43
N GLU A 77 15.59 -10.55 -1.76
CA GLU A 77 16.95 -10.93 -2.13
C GLU A 77 17.02 -11.58 -3.51
N HIS A 78 16.02 -12.38 -3.90
CA HIS A 78 15.93 -12.89 -5.27
C HIS A 78 15.79 -11.77 -6.32
N ILE A 79 15.02 -10.73 -6.03
CA ILE A 79 14.92 -9.55 -6.91
C ILE A 79 16.27 -8.84 -6.98
N LYS A 80 16.87 -8.53 -5.82
CA LYS A 80 18.15 -7.82 -5.73
C LYS A 80 19.26 -8.58 -6.46
N LYS A 81 19.35 -9.89 -6.23
CA LYS A 81 20.29 -10.79 -6.92
C LYS A 81 20.08 -10.82 -8.42
N TYR A 82 18.83 -10.90 -8.88
CA TYR A 82 18.52 -10.91 -10.31
C TYR A 82 19.07 -9.66 -11.03
N PHE A 83 18.90 -8.47 -10.44
CA PHE A 83 19.45 -7.24 -11.03
C PHE A 83 20.97 -7.12 -10.88
N LEU A 84 21.54 -7.62 -9.77
CA LEU A 84 22.99 -7.69 -9.58
C LEU A 84 23.65 -8.57 -10.65
N ASP A 85 23.09 -9.75 -10.92
CA ASP A 85 23.61 -10.69 -11.93
C ASP A 85 23.53 -10.09 -13.36
N LEU A 86 22.63 -9.12 -13.59
CA LEU A 86 22.53 -8.37 -14.85
C LEU A 86 23.40 -7.08 -14.87
N ASN A 87 24.13 -6.79 -13.80
CA ASN A 87 24.86 -5.54 -13.61
C ASN A 87 23.98 -4.27 -13.78
N VAL A 88 22.73 -4.36 -13.33
CA VAL A 88 21.76 -3.25 -13.37
C VAL A 88 21.55 -2.72 -11.96
N THR A 89 21.75 -1.41 -11.78
CA THR A 89 21.45 -0.75 -10.50
C THR A 89 19.97 -0.40 -10.41
N LEU A 90 19.34 -0.72 -9.29
CA LEU A 90 17.96 -0.34 -8.99
C LEU A 90 17.90 1.13 -8.54
N ASN A 91 17.02 1.93 -9.17
CA ASN A 91 16.81 3.34 -8.83
C ASN A 91 15.73 3.56 -7.75
N VAL A 92 15.28 2.51 -7.06
CA VAL A 92 14.22 2.61 -6.06
C VAL A 92 14.69 3.44 -4.86
N LYS A 93 13.91 4.47 -4.53
CA LYS A 93 14.13 5.37 -3.39
C LYS A 93 13.08 5.17 -2.31
N ARG A 94 11.86 4.84 -2.72
CA ARG A 94 10.70 4.70 -1.85
C ARG A 94 9.92 3.43 -2.15
N ILE A 95 9.47 2.74 -1.12
CA ILE A 95 8.58 1.59 -1.24
C ILE A 95 7.32 1.85 -0.42
N LEU A 96 6.16 1.78 -1.07
CA LEU A 96 4.86 1.85 -0.42
C LEU A 96 4.32 0.45 -0.21
N VAL A 97 4.01 0.13 1.05
CA VAL A 97 3.57 -1.20 1.48
C VAL A 97 2.44 -1.10 2.51
N ASP A 98 1.83 -2.24 2.81
CA ASP A 98 0.84 -2.36 3.87
C ASP A 98 1.44 -2.27 5.27
N PHE A 99 0.57 -2.11 6.26
CA PHE A 99 0.93 -1.99 7.68
C PHE A 99 1.21 -3.37 8.29
N GLU A 100 2.20 -4.06 7.74
CA GLU A 100 2.64 -5.37 8.18
C GLU A 100 4.13 -5.34 8.58
N ILE A 101 4.38 -5.59 9.86
CA ILE A 101 5.73 -5.54 10.46
C ILE A 101 6.71 -6.44 9.68
N ALA A 102 6.27 -7.63 9.28
CA ALA A 102 7.11 -8.61 8.59
C ALA A 102 7.64 -8.08 7.24
N ILE A 103 6.80 -7.36 6.47
CA ILE A 103 7.20 -6.78 5.19
C ILE A 103 8.16 -5.61 5.41
N HIS A 104 7.86 -4.72 6.36
CA HIS A 104 8.72 -3.57 6.68
C HIS A 104 10.11 -4.04 7.11
N SER A 105 10.16 -5.01 8.03
CA SER A 105 11.41 -5.57 8.54
C SER A 105 12.22 -6.26 7.43
N ALA A 106 11.55 -6.94 6.49
CA ALA A 106 12.21 -7.56 5.35
C ALA A 106 12.79 -6.51 4.37
N ILE A 107 12.06 -5.42 4.10
CA ILE A 107 12.57 -4.33 3.26
C ILE A 107 13.80 -3.68 3.90
N THR A 108 13.73 -3.35 5.19
CA THR A 108 14.87 -2.74 5.91
C THR A 108 16.09 -3.67 5.94
N ALA A 109 15.88 -4.98 6.05
CA ALA A 109 16.98 -5.95 6.01
C ALA A 109 17.68 -5.99 4.64
N VAL A 110 16.92 -5.94 3.54
CA VAL A 110 17.46 -6.05 2.17
C VAL A 110 17.97 -4.70 1.63
N TRP A 111 17.27 -3.61 1.96
CA TRP A 111 17.56 -2.24 1.53
C TRP A 111 17.41 -1.24 2.69
N PRO A 112 18.45 -1.09 3.55
CA PRO A 112 18.39 -0.25 4.75
C PRO A 112 18.17 1.25 4.47
N THR A 113 18.49 1.72 3.27
CA THR A 113 18.45 3.13 2.89
C THR A 113 17.15 3.53 2.18
N ILE A 114 16.29 2.58 1.82
CA ILE A 114 15.02 2.87 1.14
C ILE A 114 14.03 3.45 2.13
N GLU A 115 13.32 4.51 1.70
CA GLU A 115 12.22 5.06 2.47
C GLU A 115 10.99 4.16 2.38
N ILE A 116 10.54 3.63 3.52
CA ILE A 116 9.30 2.85 3.60
C ILE A 116 8.15 3.78 3.93
N LYS A 117 7.08 3.71 3.13
CA LYS A 117 5.83 4.44 3.36
C LYS A 117 4.63 3.48 3.46
N GLY A 118 3.67 3.80 4.31
CA GLY A 118 2.44 3.04 4.50
C GLY A 118 1.37 3.40 3.47
N CYS A 119 0.67 2.41 2.92
CA CYS A 119 -0.41 2.63 1.97
C CYS A 119 -1.64 3.25 2.67
N ARG A 120 -2.01 4.49 2.29
CA ARG A 120 -3.17 5.20 2.89
C ARG A 120 -4.49 4.45 2.81
N PHE A 121 -4.67 3.62 1.79
CA PHE A 121 -5.89 2.82 1.62
C PHE A 121 -6.00 1.84 2.77
N HIS A 122 -4.93 1.07 2.98
CA HIS A 122 -4.86 0.08 4.04
C HIS A 122 -4.82 0.70 5.43
N LEU A 123 -4.30 1.93 5.57
CA LEU A 123 -4.42 2.71 6.80
C LEU A 123 -5.90 3.01 7.12
N GLY A 124 -6.61 3.65 6.18
CA GLY A 124 -8.02 4.00 6.34
C GLY A 124 -8.90 2.77 6.56
N GLN A 125 -8.63 1.67 5.84
CA GLN A 125 -9.32 0.39 6.09
C GLN A 125 -9.04 -0.17 7.49
N SER A 126 -7.83 -0.04 8.02
CA SER A 126 -7.49 -0.52 9.35
C SER A 126 -8.21 0.28 10.43
N TRP A 127 -8.26 1.61 10.28
CA TRP A 127 -9.02 2.48 11.18
C TRP A 127 -10.52 2.21 11.10
N TRP A 128 -11.07 2.07 9.90
CA TRP A 128 -12.48 1.75 9.69
C TRP A 128 -12.86 0.39 10.30
N ARG A 129 -12.04 -0.65 10.09
CA ARG A 129 -12.27 -1.96 10.72
C ARG A 129 -12.28 -1.86 12.24
N LYS A 130 -11.41 -1.04 12.85
CA LYS A 130 -11.41 -0.86 14.31
C LYS A 130 -12.65 -0.10 14.80
N ILE A 131 -13.12 0.91 14.06
CA ILE A 131 -14.39 1.59 14.34
C ILE A 131 -15.55 0.60 14.32
N GLN A 132 -15.58 -0.30 13.33
CA GLN A 132 -16.61 -1.34 13.24
C GLN A 132 -16.53 -2.34 14.39
N GLU A 133 -15.33 -2.83 14.72
CA GLU A 133 -15.07 -3.77 15.81
C GLU A 133 -15.56 -3.24 17.16
N LEU A 134 -15.39 -1.93 17.39
CA LEU A 134 -15.82 -1.26 18.62
C LEU A 134 -17.31 -0.84 18.62
N GLY A 135 -18.06 -1.14 17.56
CA GLY A 135 -19.48 -0.79 17.45
C GLY A 135 -19.75 0.69 17.15
N LEU A 136 -18.74 1.47 16.79
CA LEU A 136 -18.82 2.92 16.55
C LEU A 136 -19.33 3.29 15.14
N SER A 137 -19.83 2.32 14.38
CA SER A 137 -20.28 2.53 12.99
C SER A 137 -21.48 3.46 12.86
N ALA A 138 -22.42 3.41 13.81
CA ALA A 138 -23.58 4.29 13.83
C ALA A 138 -23.16 5.73 14.17
N GLU A 139 -22.34 5.88 15.22
CA GLU A 139 -21.76 7.15 15.65
C GLU A 139 -21.00 7.86 14.52
N TYR A 140 -20.15 7.12 13.80
CA TYR A 140 -19.43 7.67 12.65
C TYR A 140 -20.36 8.20 11.55
N LYS A 141 -21.51 7.56 11.34
CA LYS A 141 -22.45 7.95 10.27
C LYS A 141 -23.36 9.11 10.66
N ASP A 142 -23.63 9.28 11.95
CA ASP A 142 -24.28 10.47 12.48
C ASP A 142 -23.43 11.71 12.15
N GLN A 143 -24.00 12.89 11.98
CA GLN A 143 -23.27 14.14 11.73
C GLN A 143 -23.33 15.13 12.90
N SER A 144 -24.04 14.78 13.98
CA SER A 144 -24.45 15.75 14.99
C SER A 144 -23.60 15.82 16.25
N SER A 145 -22.80 14.79 16.56
CA SER A 145 -22.05 14.69 17.82
C SER A 145 -20.57 15.07 17.70
N GLU A 146 -19.96 15.47 18.81
CA GLU A 146 -18.50 15.65 18.90
C GLU A 146 -17.74 14.34 18.65
N LEU A 147 -18.28 13.21 19.14
CA LEU A 147 -17.67 11.90 18.93
C LEU A 147 -17.64 11.52 17.45
N SER A 148 -18.70 11.80 16.70
CA SER A 148 -18.74 11.61 15.25
C SER A 148 -17.69 12.47 14.54
N GLN A 149 -17.57 13.74 14.94
CA GLN A 149 -16.56 14.64 14.38
C GLN A 149 -15.15 14.13 14.64
N PHE A 150 -14.84 13.70 15.87
CA PHE A 150 -13.57 13.07 16.22
C PHE A 150 -13.26 11.88 15.29
N LEU A 151 -14.20 10.93 15.16
CA LEU A 151 -13.98 9.73 14.33
C LEU A 151 -13.74 10.07 12.85
N LYS A 152 -14.35 11.14 12.33
CA LYS A 152 -14.13 11.63 10.95
C LYS A 152 -12.83 12.40 10.80
N HIS A 153 -12.51 13.29 11.74
CA HIS A 153 -11.31 14.11 11.70
C HIS A 153 -10.02 13.29 11.80
N VAL A 154 -10.06 12.12 12.45
CA VAL A 154 -8.95 11.15 12.43
C VAL A 154 -8.52 10.81 10.99
N PHE A 155 -9.45 10.70 10.04
CA PHE A 155 -9.12 10.45 8.63
C PHE A 155 -8.46 11.63 7.91
N GLY A 156 -8.40 12.80 8.56
CA GLY A 156 -7.64 13.97 8.14
C GLY A 156 -6.16 13.93 8.53
N LEU A 157 -5.78 13.15 9.55
CA LEU A 157 -4.39 13.08 10.03
C LEU A 157 -3.35 12.71 8.96
N PRO A 158 -3.61 11.82 7.98
CA PRO A 158 -2.61 11.46 6.96
C PRO A 158 -2.15 12.60 6.06
N PHE A 159 -2.83 13.75 6.12
CA PHE A 159 -2.53 14.95 5.34
C PHE A 159 -1.65 15.96 6.07
N LEU A 160 -1.43 15.78 7.37
CA LEU A 160 -0.57 16.64 8.18
C LEU A 160 0.92 16.35 7.95
N ASP A 161 1.79 17.24 8.42
CA ASP A 161 3.20 16.91 8.58
C ASP A 161 3.36 15.84 9.67
N PRO A 162 4.23 14.84 9.50
CA PRO A 162 4.48 13.82 10.53
C PRO A 162 4.75 14.37 11.94
N ASN A 163 5.41 15.52 12.05
CA ASN A 163 5.76 16.12 13.34
C ASN A 163 4.56 16.82 14.01
N GLU A 164 3.49 17.09 13.26
CA GLU A 164 2.28 17.75 13.76
C GLU A 164 1.22 16.74 14.21
N VAL A 165 1.28 15.50 13.73
CA VAL A 165 0.24 14.47 13.98
C VAL A 165 -0.01 14.23 15.45
N GLU A 166 1.04 14.09 16.27
CA GLU A 166 0.91 13.81 17.69
C GLU A 166 0.21 14.97 18.42
N ASN A 167 0.66 16.20 18.16
CA ASN A 167 0.08 17.40 18.76
C ASN A 167 -1.37 17.62 18.31
N ALA A 168 -1.65 17.51 17.01
CA ALA A 168 -3.00 17.67 16.48
C ALA A 168 -3.96 16.62 17.06
N PHE A 169 -3.50 15.38 17.21
CA PHE A 169 -4.32 14.34 17.83
C PHE A 169 -4.61 14.64 19.30
N VAL A 170 -3.59 14.97 20.10
CA VAL A 170 -3.72 15.13 21.55
C VAL A 170 -4.41 16.44 21.94
N PHE A 171 -4.11 17.55 21.26
CA PHE A 171 -4.58 18.87 21.66
C PHE A 171 -5.82 19.34 20.88
N ASP A 172 -5.95 18.96 19.61
CA ASP A 172 -7.06 19.44 18.77
C ASP A 172 -8.21 18.44 18.67
N LEU A 173 -7.93 17.13 18.69
CA LEU A 173 -8.95 16.09 18.51
C LEU A 173 -9.47 15.49 19.82
N MET A 174 -8.63 15.34 20.84
CA MET A 174 -9.01 14.71 22.12
C MET A 174 -9.74 15.71 23.05
N SER A 175 -11.04 15.91 22.85
CA SER A 175 -11.90 16.72 23.73
C SER A 175 -12.23 16.00 25.07
N CYS A 176 -12.83 16.73 26.01
CA CYS A 176 -13.33 16.15 27.27
C CYS A 176 -14.41 15.08 27.02
N ASP A 177 -15.31 15.30 26.05
CA ASP A 177 -16.37 14.34 25.73
C ASP A 177 -15.82 13.05 25.12
N VAL A 178 -14.79 13.17 24.27
CA VAL A 178 -14.04 12.02 23.73
C VAL A 178 -13.37 11.24 24.86
N SER A 179 -12.76 11.93 25.82
CA SER A 179 -12.04 11.33 26.94
C SER A 179 -12.96 10.63 27.94
N ASN A 180 -14.22 11.08 28.06
CA ASN A 180 -15.22 10.50 28.95
C ASN A 180 -15.93 9.26 28.37
N ASN A 181 -15.86 9.04 27.05
CA ASN A 181 -16.45 7.86 26.41
C ASN A 181 -15.46 6.69 26.36
N SER A 182 -15.72 5.66 27.18
CA SER A 182 -14.82 4.49 27.28
C SER A 182 -14.61 3.72 25.97
N VAL A 183 -15.56 3.71 25.04
CA VAL A 183 -15.45 2.99 23.76
C VAL A 183 -14.61 3.80 22.77
N VAL A 184 -14.81 5.11 22.72
CA VAL A 184 -14.00 6.01 21.89
C VAL A 184 -12.57 6.08 22.42
N LEU A 185 -12.38 6.06 23.74
CA LEU A 185 -11.05 6.00 24.34
C LEU A 185 -10.29 4.74 23.91
N LYS A 186 -10.95 3.57 23.81
CA LYS A 186 -10.31 2.36 23.24
C LYS A 186 -9.85 2.55 21.80
N PHE A 187 -10.61 3.29 20.99
CA PHE A 187 -10.19 3.64 19.64
C PHE A 187 -9.01 4.62 19.65
N ALA A 188 -9.04 5.64 20.49
CA ALA A 188 -7.95 6.60 20.64
C ALA A 188 -6.66 5.92 21.11
N THR A 189 -6.70 5.05 22.12
CA THR A 189 -5.55 4.25 22.57
C THR A 189 -5.01 3.37 21.44
N TYR A 190 -5.88 2.69 20.69
CA TYR A 190 -5.46 1.93 19.52
C TYR A 190 -4.71 2.81 18.49
N LEU A 191 -5.19 4.03 18.22
CA LEU A 191 -4.50 4.95 17.32
C LEU A 191 -3.16 5.41 17.88
N MET A 192 -3.08 5.72 19.17
CA MET A 192 -1.85 6.13 19.85
C MET A 192 -0.77 5.04 19.75
N ASP A 193 -1.11 3.82 20.13
CA ASP A 193 -0.16 2.70 20.20
C ASP A 193 0.33 2.26 18.82
N ASN A 194 -0.51 2.40 17.78
CA ASN A 194 -0.22 1.85 16.45
C ASN A 194 0.21 2.89 15.43
N TYR A 195 -0.20 4.16 15.56
CA TYR A 195 -0.03 5.15 14.48
C TYR A 195 0.44 6.53 14.91
N VAL A 196 -0.05 7.08 16.02
CA VAL A 196 0.11 8.52 16.34
C VAL A 196 1.41 8.81 17.08
N MET A 197 1.76 8.00 18.07
CA MET A 197 2.93 8.27 18.91
C MET A 197 4.24 8.05 18.14
N ASN A 198 5.30 8.76 18.50
CA ASN A 198 6.63 8.56 17.89
C ASN A 198 7.21 7.15 18.07
N TYR A 199 6.81 6.46 19.15
CA TYR A 199 7.15 5.07 19.46
C TYR A 199 6.07 4.06 19.02
N ALA A 200 5.04 4.52 18.32
CA ALA A 200 3.98 3.66 17.82
C ALA A 200 4.54 2.60 16.86
N LEU A 201 3.78 1.53 16.68
CA LEU A 201 4.18 0.43 15.79
C LEU A 201 4.46 0.91 14.35
N PHE A 202 3.65 1.85 13.85
CA PHE A 202 3.83 2.52 12.57
C PHE A 202 3.72 4.03 12.78
N PRO A 203 4.82 4.70 13.17
CA PRO A 203 4.79 6.10 13.58
C PRO A 203 4.47 7.04 12.40
N PRO A 204 4.06 8.30 12.64
CA PRO A 204 3.57 9.23 11.62
C PRO A 204 4.49 9.36 10.39
N ARG A 205 5.82 9.33 10.59
CA ARG A 205 6.82 9.36 9.50
C ARG A 205 6.62 8.30 8.41
N VAL A 206 5.97 7.18 8.74
CA VAL A 206 5.67 6.08 7.81
C VAL A 206 4.46 6.42 6.93
N TRP A 207 3.47 7.17 7.41
CA TRP A 207 2.16 7.23 6.74
C TRP A 207 1.58 8.62 6.53
N ALA A 208 1.92 9.58 7.39
CA ALA A 208 1.55 10.98 7.24
C ALA A 208 2.46 11.63 6.20
N GLU A 209 1.86 12.26 5.20
CA GLU A 209 2.62 13.05 4.23
C GLU A 209 1.67 14.01 3.51
N SER A 210 2.00 15.29 3.42
CA SER A 210 1.22 16.23 2.62
C SER A 210 1.55 16.11 1.11
N SER A 211 1.34 14.91 0.53
CA SER A 211 1.69 14.58 -0.86
C SER A 211 0.52 14.00 -1.69
N ASN A 212 0.47 14.40 -2.96
CA ASN A 212 -0.48 13.86 -3.96
C ASN A 212 -0.17 12.44 -4.42
N LEU A 213 1.08 12.01 -4.28
CA LEU A 213 1.51 10.69 -4.72
C LEU A 213 0.74 9.60 -3.96
N MET A 214 0.57 9.78 -2.66
CA MET A 214 -0.16 8.87 -1.76
C MET A 214 -1.67 8.84 -2.02
N LEU A 215 -2.23 9.85 -2.70
CA LEU A 215 -3.66 9.92 -3.06
C LEU A 215 -3.99 9.16 -4.34
N ARG A 216 -3.01 9.00 -5.24
CA ARG A 216 -3.19 8.32 -6.53
C ARG A 216 -3.13 6.80 -6.39
N THR A 217 -2.49 6.30 -5.33
CA THR A 217 -2.12 4.89 -5.15
C THR A 217 -3.25 4.06 -4.55
N THR A 218 -4.05 4.64 -3.66
CA THR A 218 -5.22 4.00 -3.03
C THR A 218 -6.20 3.42 -4.04
N ASN A 219 -6.75 4.26 -4.92
CA ASN A 219 -7.74 3.84 -5.90
C ASN A 219 -7.17 2.86 -6.93
N SER A 220 -5.90 3.05 -7.29
CA SER A 220 -5.27 2.26 -8.34
C SER A 220 -4.95 0.83 -7.88
N CYS A 221 -4.54 0.67 -6.61
CA CYS A 221 -4.26 -0.63 -6.02
C CYS A 221 -5.54 -1.48 -5.92
N GLU A 222 -6.61 -0.90 -5.38
CA GLU A 222 -7.91 -1.56 -5.27
C GLU A 222 -8.47 -1.95 -6.64
N ALA A 223 -8.43 -1.03 -7.62
CA ALA A 223 -8.90 -1.28 -8.97
C ALA A 223 -8.11 -2.41 -9.65
N PHE A 224 -6.78 -2.46 -9.44
CA PHE A 224 -5.96 -3.54 -9.95
C PHE A 224 -6.35 -4.88 -9.33
N HIS A 225 -6.39 -4.99 -8.00
CA HIS A 225 -6.70 -6.26 -7.34
C HIS A 225 -8.12 -6.74 -7.63
N SER A 226 -9.09 -5.82 -7.70
CA SER A 226 -10.46 -6.14 -8.13
C SER A 226 -10.49 -6.72 -9.54
N LYS A 227 -9.86 -6.04 -10.53
CA LYS A 227 -9.76 -6.52 -11.91
C LYS A 227 -9.00 -7.85 -12.00
N PHE A 228 -7.91 -8.00 -11.26
CA PHE A 228 -7.10 -9.21 -11.26
C PHE A 228 -7.87 -10.40 -10.69
N ASN A 229 -8.53 -10.21 -9.54
CA ASN A 229 -9.38 -11.23 -8.93
C ASN A 229 -10.53 -11.65 -9.86
N SER A 230 -11.10 -10.74 -10.66
CA SER A 230 -12.19 -11.06 -11.59
C SER A 230 -11.74 -11.85 -12.83
N MET A 231 -10.43 -11.96 -13.09
CA MET A 231 -9.90 -12.79 -14.19
C MET A 231 -9.94 -14.29 -13.86
N PHE A 232 -10.24 -14.66 -12.61
CA PHE A 232 -10.31 -16.05 -12.17
C PHE A 232 -11.75 -16.50 -11.96
N TYR A 233 -12.10 -17.68 -12.45
CA TYR A 233 -13.41 -18.30 -12.23
C TYR A 233 -13.66 -18.68 -10.76
N SER A 234 -12.61 -18.95 -10.00
CA SER A 234 -12.69 -19.34 -8.59
C SER A 234 -11.50 -18.80 -7.80
N SER A 235 -11.69 -18.68 -6.48
CA SER A 235 -10.59 -18.43 -5.55
C SER A 235 -9.61 -19.59 -5.57
N HIS A 236 -8.32 -19.30 -5.41
CA HIS A 236 -7.23 -20.26 -5.40
C HIS A 236 -7.17 -21.11 -6.68
N PRO A 237 -6.88 -20.49 -7.84
CA PRO A 237 -6.78 -21.18 -9.11
C PRO A 237 -5.65 -22.23 -9.08
N ASN A 238 -5.68 -23.17 -10.03
CA ASN A 238 -4.49 -24.00 -10.24
C ASN A 238 -3.36 -23.17 -10.89
N ILE A 239 -2.11 -23.65 -10.77
CA ILE A 239 -0.94 -22.88 -11.25
C ILE A 239 -0.96 -22.65 -12.77
N PHE A 240 -1.55 -23.54 -13.56
CA PHE A 240 -1.62 -23.39 -15.01
C PHE A 240 -2.58 -22.25 -15.41
N GLN A 241 -3.77 -22.22 -14.80
CA GLN A 241 -4.73 -21.12 -14.97
C GLN A 241 -4.11 -19.78 -14.52
N PHE A 242 -3.39 -19.79 -13.41
CA PHE A 242 -2.66 -18.61 -12.94
C PHE A 242 -1.65 -18.09 -13.96
N ILE A 243 -0.83 -18.98 -14.51
CA ILE A 243 0.16 -18.63 -15.53
C ILE A 243 -0.51 -18.06 -16.78
N GLU A 244 -1.63 -18.62 -17.22
CA GLU A 244 -2.38 -18.12 -18.38
C GLU A 244 -2.92 -16.71 -18.15
N VAL A 245 -3.51 -16.44 -16.98
CA VAL A 245 -3.97 -15.10 -16.61
C VAL A 245 -2.81 -14.09 -16.58
N ILE A 246 -1.66 -14.46 -15.99
CA ILE A 246 -0.47 -13.58 -15.97
C ILE A 246 0.05 -13.30 -17.38
N LYS A 247 0.05 -14.30 -18.27
CA LYS A 247 0.43 -14.10 -19.69
C LYS A 247 -0.50 -13.12 -20.39
N ASN A 248 -1.81 -13.26 -20.20
CA ASN A 248 -2.80 -12.37 -20.82
C ASN A 248 -2.69 -10.94 -20.26
N LEU A 249 -2.52 -10.81 -18.94
CA LEU A 249 -2.28 -9.53 -18.29
C LEU A 249 -1.00 -8.84 -18.80
N GLN A 250 0.02 -9.61 -19.16
CA GLN A 250 1.27 -9.05 -19.68
C GLN A 250 1.08 -8.29 -21.00
N CYS A 251 0.13 -8.71 -21.85
CA CYS A 251 -0.22 -7.99 -23.06
C CYS A 251 -0.81 -6.61 -22.73
N ASP A 252 -1.74 -6.53 -21.78
CA ASP A 252 -2.31 -5.27 -21.27
C ASP A 252 -1.21 -4.36 -20.71
N VAL A 253 -0.32 -4.93 -19.89
CA VAL A 253 0.82 -4.20 -19.28
C VAL A 253 1.74 -3.62 -20.34
N TYR A 254 2.09 -4.41 -21.35
CA TYR A 254 2.96 -3.95 -22.43
C TYR A 254 2.36 -2.78 -23.21
N ILE A 255 1.05 -2.84 -23.52
CA ILE A 255 0.33 -1.74 -24.16
C ILE A 255 0.36 -0.50 -23.27
N LYS A 256 0.05 -0.64 -21.98
CA LYS A 256 0.10 0.46 -21.01
C LYS A 256 1.48 1.13 -20.94
N ILE A 257 2.55 0.33 -20.83
CA ILE A 257 3.93 0.81 -20.77
C ILE A 257 4.31 1.64 -22.01
N ARG A 258 3.80 1.28 -23.19
CA ARG A 258 4.08 1.97 -24.46
C ARG A 258 3.12 3.11 -24.78
N SER A 259 1.94 3.11 -24.19
CA SER A 259 0.95 4.17 -24.40
C SER A 259 1.32 5.45 -23.66
N SER A 260 1.06 6.60 -24.29
CA SER A 260 1.05 7.91 -23.64
C SER A 260 -0.28 8.08 -22.89
N GLY A 261 -0.47 7.32 -21.81
CA GLY A 261 -1.66 7.43 -20.98
C GLY A 261 -1.84 8.86 -20.45
N GLN A 262 -3.06 9.40 -20.58
CA GLN A 262 -3.50 10.60 -19.85
C GLN A 262 -4.54 10.18 -18.81
N LEU A 263 -4.50 10.77 -17.62
CA LEU A 263 -5.59 10.62 -16.66
C LEU A 263 -6.92 11.09 -17.28
N SER A 264 -8.02 10.47 -16.83
CA SER A 264 -9.34 11.03 -17.12
C SER A 264 -9.45 12.44 -16.56
N LYS A 265 -10.20 13.30 -17.26
CA LYS A 265 -10.44 14.71 -16.85
C LYS A 265 -10.85 14.81 -15.37
N THR A 266 -11.78 13.96 -14.94
CA THR A 266 -12.26 13.88 -13.55
C THR A 266 -11.16 13.57 -12.55
N THR A 267 -10.26 12.63 -12.85
CA THR A 267 -9.16 12.29 -11.94
C THR A 267 -8.15 13.42 -11.84
N ARG A 268 -7.88 14.09 -12.96
CA ARG A 268 -6.99 15.26 -13.01
C ARG A 268 -7.55 16.42 -12.19
N GLU A 269 -8.84 16.73 -12.32
CA GLU A 269 -9.53 17.78 -11.55
C GLU A 269 -9.51 17.49 -10.05
N LYS A 270 -9.82 16.26 -9.64
CA LYS A 270 -9.76 15.85 -8.23
C LYS A 270 -8.35 16.01 -7.65
N ASN A 271 -7.32 15.58 -8.40
CA ASN A 271 -5.92 15.73 -7.98
C ASN A 271 -5.52 17.20 -7.87
N LEU A 272 -5.98 18.05 -8.79
CA LEU A 272 -5.69 19.49 -8.76
C LEU A 272 -6.33 20.15 -7.54
N PHE A 273 -7.60 19.85 -7.26
CA PHE A 273 -8.30 20.35 -6.08
C PHE A 273 -7.56 19.99 -4.78
N LEU A 274 -7.16 18.73 -4.63
CA LEU A 274 -6.43 18.26 -3.45
C LEU A 274 -5.06 18.97 -3.33
N SER A 275 -4.35 19.14 -4.46
CA SER A 275 -3.09 19.88 -4.50
C SER A 275 -3.25 21.32 -4.01
N GLN A 276 -4.30 22.00 -4.48
CA GLN A 276 -4.58 23.38 -4.11
C GLN A 276 -4.90 23.50 -2.61
N LYS A 277 -5.70 22.58 -2.07
CA LYS A 277 -6.01 22.56 -0.63
C LYS A 277 -4.79 22.29 0.24
N LEU A 278 -3.94 21.34 -0.17
CA LEU A 278 -2.68 21.06 0.54
C LEU A 278 -1.72 22.26 0.51
N ASN A 279 -1.61 22.95 -0.63
CA ASN A 279 -0.77 24.14 -0.74
C ASN A 279 -1.32 25.33 0.06
N ALA A 280 -2.64 25.50 0.11
CA ALA A 280 -3.27 26.54 0.93
C ALA A 280 -2.99 26.31 2.43
N TYR A 281 -3.06 25.07 2.90
CA TYR A 281 -2.74 24.72 4.29
C TYR A 281 -1.27 24.97 4.64
N LYS A 282 -0.32 24.69 3.73
CA LYS A 282 1.11 24.93 4.00
C LYS A 282 1.52 26.40 4.05
N ASN A 283 0.74 27.27 3.41
CA ASN A 283 1.10 28.67 3.17
C ASN A 283 0.22 29.67 3.94
N GLY A 284 -0.75 29.20 4.74
CA GLY A 284 -1.65 30.01 5.55
C GLY A 284 -1.50 29.63 7.01
#